data_AF-A0A6P0XPA2-F1
#
_entry.id   AF-A0A6P0XPA2-F1
#
_cell.length_a   1.000
_cell.length_b   1.000
_cell.length_c   1.000
_cell.angle_alpha   90.00
_cell.angle_beta   90.00
_cell.angle_gamma   90.00
#
_symmetry.space_group_name_H-M   'P 1'
#
loop_
_entity.id
_entity.type
_entity.pdbx_description
1 polymer ?
#
loop_
_entity_poly.entity_id
_entity_poly.type
_entity_poly.pdbx_seq_one_letter_code
_entity_poly.pdbx_strand_id
1 'polypeptide(L)'
;LIRALQLESVPDWLWEYIPKQKSKPKISRLAAGPGKLCRLLDIDLSLNGSPLGVGGPMWLEHRTSQFQKDLQIVQTTRIGITKGTELPWRWYLANCDAVSKT
;
A
#
# COMPACT_ATOMS: atom_id res chain seq x y z
N LEU A 1 -7.49 -6.04 -4.34
CA LEU A 1 -6.08 -6.21 -3.88
C LEU A 1 -5.44 -4.85 -3.70
N ILE A 2 -5.01 -4.53 -2.48
CA ILE A 2 -4.18 -3.34 -2.21
C ILE A 2 -2.74 -3.66 -2.62
N ARG A 3 -2.13 -2.80 -3.45
CA ARG A 3 -0.80 -3.08 -4.05
C ARG A 3 0.33 -2.28 -3.44
N ALA A 4 0.06 -1.11 -2.89
CA ALA A 4 1.02 -0.25 -2.23
C ALA A 4 0.29 0.74 -1.33
N LEU A 5 0.99 1.28 -0.34
CA LEU A 5 0.53 2.37 0.51
C LEU A 5 1.60 3.46 0.57
N GLN A 6 1.18 4.71 0.47
CA GLN A 6 2.02 5.84 0.83
C GLN A 6 1.84 6.12 2.33
N LEU A 7 2.93 6.07 3.07
CA LEU A 7 2.94 6.36 4.49
C LEU A 7 3.16 7.85 4.68
N GLU A 8 2.30 8.49 5.47
CA GLU A 8 2.48 9.90 5.84
C GLU A 8 3.59 10.05 6.88
N SER A 9 3.63 9.11 7.83
CA SER A 9 4.67 9.03 8.86
C SER A 9 4.96 7.57 9.20
N VAL A 10 6.09 7.36 9.88
CA VAL A 10 6.50 6.05 10.40
C VAL A 10 6.83 6.28 11.88
N PRO A 11 6.06 5.72 12.82
CA PRO A 11 6.36 5.85 14.24
C PRO A 11 7.74 5.30 14.57
N ASP A 12 8.42 5.88 15.56
CA ASP A 12 9.81 5.54 15.88
C ASP A 12 10.01 4.06 16.20
N TRP A 13 9.07 3.48 16.95
CA TRP A 13 9.09 2.06 17.33
C TRP A 13 9.00 1.10 16.13
N LEU A 14 8.42 1.53 15.01
CA LEU A 14 8.26 0.67 13.83
C LEU A 14 9.60 0.46 13.10
N TRP A 15 10.58 1.36 13.29
CA TRP A 15 11.90 1.21 12.67
C TRP A 15 12.68 0.01 13.18
N GLU A 16 12.38 -0.48 14.39
CA GLU A 16 13.01 -1.68 14.96
C GLU A 16 12.62 -2.96 14.22
N TYR A 17 11.39 -2.98 13.67
CA TYR A 17 10.83 -4.12 12.92
C TYR A 17 11.13 -4.04 11.42
N ILE A 18 11.59 -2.90 10.92
CA ILE A 18 12.00 -2.74 9.52
C ILE A 18 13.39 -3.36 9.35
N PRO A 19 13.59 -4.31 8.39
CA PRO A 19 14.88 -4.93 8.16
C PRO A 19 15.99 -3.90 7.95
N LYS A 20 17.08 -4.01 8.71
CA LYS A 20 18.25 -3.13 8.58
C LYS A 20 18.82 -3.24 7.18
N GLN A 21 19.01 -2.10 6.52
CA GLN A 21 19.62 -2.00 5.20
C GLN A 21 20.91 -1.19 5.28
N LYS A 22 21.79 -1.34 4.28
CA LYS A 22 23.06 -0.58 4.19
C LYS A 22 22.86 0.93 4.23
N SER A 23 21.69 1.41 3.79
CA SER A 23 21.26 2.80 3.89
C SER A 23 19.84 2.87 4.46
N LYS A 24 19.48 3.99 5.09
CA LYS A 24 18.12 4.20 5.61
C LYS A 24 17.12 4.10 4.45
N PRO A 25 16.14 3.18 4.49
CA PRO A 25 15.20 3.01 3.40
C PRO A 25 14.31 4.25 3.28
N LYS A 26 14.04 4.68 2.05
CA LYS A 26 13.05 5.73 1.80
C LYS A 26 11.69 5.29 2.32
N ILE A 27 10.98 6.15 3.05
CA ILE A 27 9.66 5.85 3.62
C ILE A 27 8.68 5.36 2.55
N SER A 28 8.70 6.01 1.37
CA SER A 28 7.87 5.62 0.22
C SER A 28 8.10 4.18 -0.26
N ARG A 29 9.23 3.55 0.08
CA ARG A 29 9.57 2.19 -0.35
C ARG A 29 9.23 1.11 0.66
N LEU A 30 8.80 1.48 1.87
CA LEU A 30 8.47 0.56 2.97
C LEU A 30 7.22 -0.25 2.67
N ALA A 31 6.17 0.37 2.13
CA ALA A 31 4.92 -0.29 1.75
C ALA A 31 4.68 -0.32 0.23
N ALA A 32 5.75 -0.21 -0.57
CA ALA A 32 5.69 -0.17 -2.04
C ALA A 32 5.57 -1.57 -2.68
N GLY A 33 4.56 -2.33 -2.29
CA GLY A 33 4.28 -3.66 -2.81
C GLY A 33 3.34 -4.45 -1.89
N PRO A 34 2.56 -5.41 -2.40
CA PRO A 34 1.60 -6.16 -1.59
C PRO A 34 2.29 -6.96 -0.47
N GLY A 35 3.36 -7.68 -0.77
CA GLY A 35 4.12 -8.38 0.27
C GLY A 35 4.93 -7.46 1.19
N LYS A 36 5.16 -6.20 0.81
CA LYS A 36 5.87 -5.23 1.65
C LYS A 36 4.92 -4.60 2.67
N LEU A 37 3.75 -4.14 2.22
CA LEU A 37 2.74 -3.57 3.12
C LEU A 37 2.25 -4.60 4.13
N CYS A 38 2.07 -5.87 3.71
CA CYS A 38 1.67 -6.92 4.65
C CYS A 38 2.69 -7.09 5.78
N ARG A 39 3.98 -7.20 5.46
CA ARG A 39 5.03 -7.32 6.47
C ARG A 39 5.13 -6.10 7.38
N LEU A 40 4.98 -4.90 6.81
CA LEU A 40 5.07 -3.67 7.58
C LEU A 40 3.91 -3.51 8.58
N LEU A 41 2.71 -3.94 8.20
CA LEU A 41 1.48 -3.80 8.97
C LEU A 41 1.10 -5.09 9.72
N ASP A 42 2.00 -6.07 9.77
CA ASP A 42 1.78 -7.38 10.39
C ASP A 42 0.50 -8.09 9.91
N ILE A 43 0.23 -8.02 8.60
CA ILE A 43 -0.91 -8.66 7.97
C ILE A 43 -0.50 -10.06 7.51
N ASP A 44 -1.09 -11.07 8.13
CA ASP A 44 -0.91 -12.48 7.79
C ASP A 44 -2.24 -13.17 7.43
N LEU A 45 -2.21 -14.50 7.31
CA LEU A 45 -3.38 -15.30 6.92
C LEU A 45 -4.42 -15.45 8.05
N SER A 46 -4.07 -15.14 9.30
CA SER A 46 -5.02 -15.21 10.42
C SER A 46 -6.13 -14.16 10.31
N LEU A 47 -5.85 -13.07 9.58
CA LEU A 47 -6.80 -11.99 9.30
C LEU A 47 -7.73 -12.28 8.11
N ASN A 48 -7.57 -13.44 7.46
CA ASN A 48 -8.38 -13.78 6.29
C ASN A 48 -9.85 -14.01 6.69
N GLY A 49 -10.77 -13.34 5.99
CA GLY A 49 -12.20 -13.38 6.31
C GLY A 49 -12.62 -12.51 7.51
N SER A 50 -11.67 -11.87 8.21
CA SER A 50 -12.01 -10.91 9.27
C SER A 50 -12.72 -9.68 8.69
N PRO A 51 -13.78 -9.17 9.34
CA PRO A 51 -14.44 -7.96 8.90
C PRO A 51 -13.52 -6.75 9.10
N LEU A 52 -13.55 -5.81 8.14
CA LEU A 52 -12.91 -4.51 8.30
C LEU A 52 -13.85 -3.59 9.08
N GLY A 53 -13.38 -3.04 10.19
CA GLY A 53 -14.19 -2.17 11.03
C GLY A 53 -13.43 -1.61 12.22
N VAL A 54 -13.84 -0.42 12.67
CA VAL A 54 -13.27 0.22 13.86
C VAL A 54 -13.42 -0.72 15.06
N GLY A 55 -12.33 -0.91 15.81
CA GLY A 55 -12.26 -1.86 16.92
C GLY A 55 -11.91 -3.30 16.51
N GLY A 56 -11.85 -3.59 15.21
CA GLY A 56 -11.30 -4.84 14.68
C GLY A 56 -9.78 -4.78 14.47
N PRO A 57 -9.17 -5.88 13.98
CA PRO A 57 -7.74 -5.94 13.74
C PRO A 57 -7.30 -5.01 12.60
N MET A 58 -8.21 -4.69 11.68
CA MET A 58 -7.98 -3.76 10.58
C MET A 58 -9.23 -2.94 10.30
N TRP A 59 -9.02 -1.70 9.89
CA TRP A 59 -10.09 -0.78 9.54
C TRP A 59 -9.60 0.18 8.45
N LEU A 60 -10.55 0.88 7.84
CA LEU A 60 -10.27 1.90 6.82
C LEU A 60 -10.92 3.21 7.26
N GLU A 61 -10.21 4.30 7.03
CA GLU A 61 -10.73 5.66 7.23
C GLU A 61 -10.88 6.41 5.91
N HIS A 62 -11.83 7.33 5.88
CA HIS A 62 -11.94 8.28 4.79
C HIS A 62 -10.81 9.30 4.85
N ARG A 63 -10.25 9.60 3.68
CA ARG A 63 -9.33 10.73 3.50
C ARG A 63 -10.10 12.05 3.54
N THR A 64 -9.39 13.12 3.88
CA THR A 64 -9.96 14.48 3.89
C THR A 64 -10.58 14.85 2.54
N SER A 65 -11.63 15.68 2.55
CA SER A 65 -12.28 16.13 1.31
C SER A 65 -11.33 16.90 0.39
N GLN A 66 -10.32 17.59 0.95
CA GLN A 66 -9.30 18.26 0.16
C GLN A 66 -8.45 17.26 -0.62
N PHE A 67 -7.96 16.20 0.05
CA PHE A 67 -7.20 15.15 -0.61
C PHE A 67 -7.98 14.55 -1.79
N GLN A 68 -9.29 14.36 -1.63
CA GLN A 68 -10.15 13.78 -2.67
C GLN A 68 -10.28 14.65 -3.93
N LYS A 69 -10.27 15.99 -3.79
CA LYS A 69 -10.37 16.92 -4.92
C LYS A 69 -9.12 16.88 -5.82
N ASP A 70 -7.97 16.62 -5.23
CA ASP A 70 -6.68 16.64 -5.91
C ASP A 70 -6.27 15.26 -6.47
N LEU A 71 -7.15 14.25 -6.36
CA LEU A 71 -6.86 12.89 -6.81
C LEU A 71 -6.81 12.80 -8.34
N GLN A 72 -5.64 12.42 -8.84
CA GLN A 72 -5.47 11.97 -10.21
C GLN A 72 -5.28 10.45 -10.22
N ILE A 73 -6.30 9.72 -10.70
CA ILE A 73 -6.26 8.26 -10.78
C ILE A 73 -5.73 7.85 -12.15
N VAL A 74 -4.68 7.03 -12.17
CA VAL A 74 -4.19 6.36 -13.38
C VAL A 74 -4.74 4.94 -13.41
N GLN A 75 -5.29 4.57 -14.57
CA GLN A 75 -5.73 3.22 -14.86
C GLN A 75 -4.78 2.58 -15.88
N THR A 76 -4.33 1.36 -15.59
CA THR A 76 -3.36 0.63 -16.43
C THR A 76 -3.55 -0.89 -16.30
N THR A 77 -2.72 -1.66 -16.99
CA THR A 77 -2.72 -3.12 -16.93
C THR A 77 -2.07 -3.64 -15.64
N ARG A 78 -2.46 -4.85 -15.25
CA ARG A 78 -1.92 -5.50 -14.05
C ARG A 78 -0.54 -6.08 -14.35
N ILE A 79 0.33 -6.03 -13.34
CA ILE A 79 1.69 -6.56 -13.41
C ILE A 79 1.76 -7.93 -12.73
N GLY A 80 2.48 -8.86 -13.35
CA GLY A 80 2.78 -10.18 -12.78
C GLY A 80 1.67 -11.20 -12.96
N ILE A 81 0.87 -11.09 -14.03
CA ILE A 81 -0.16 -12.04 -14.40
C ILE A 81 0.06 -12.54 -15.83
N THR A 82 -0.43 -13.73 -16.16
CA THR A 82 -0.30 -14.35 -17.49
C THR A 82 -1.61 -14.39 -18.28
N LYS A 83 -2.75 -14.09 -17.64
CA LYS A 83 -4.09 -14.08 -18.25
C LYS A 83 -4.76 -12.74 -18.05
N GLY A 84 -5.46 -12.23 -19.06
CA GLY A 84 -6.13 -10.93 -18.99
C GLY A 84 -5.13 -9.79 -18.76
N THR A 85 -3.99 -9.87 -19.46
CA THR A 85 -2.86 -8.94 -19.37
C THR A 85 -3.15 -7.58 -19.98
N GLU A 86 -4.03 -7.57 -20.97
CA GLU A 86 -4.55 -6.41 -21.70
C GLU A 86 -5.64 -5.66 -20.93
N LEU A 87 -6.25 -6.30 -19.91
CA LEU A 87 -7.32 -5.70 -19.13
C LEU A 87 -6.76 -4.62 -18.19
N PRO A 88 -7.31 -3.39 -18.23
CA PRO A 88 -6.79 -2.26 -17.46
C PRO A 88 -7.31 -2.27 -16.01
N TRP A 89 -7.13 -3.38 -15.30
CA TRP A 89 -7.66 -3.60 -13.95
C TRP A 89 -6.66 -3.28 -12.85
N ARG A 90 -5.92 -2.20 -13.03
CA ARG A 90 -5.01 -1.66 -12.03
C ARG A 90 -5.18 -0.17 -11.96
N TRP A 91 -5.46 0.32 -10.76
CA TRP A 91 -5.62 1.74 -10.46
C TRP A 91 -4.56 2.17 -9.45
N TYR A 92 -4.03 3.39 -9.61
CA TYR A 92 -3.12 4.01 -8.64
C TYR A 92 -3.20 5.54 -8.75
N LEU A 93 -2.66 6.25 -7.76
CA LEU A 93 -2.58 7.72 -7.79
C LEU A 93 -1.38 8.18 -8.60
N ALA A 94 -1.59 9.10 -9.55
CA ALA A 94 -0.51 9.77 -10.27
C ALA A 94 0.46 10.42 -9.28
N ASN A 95 1.75 10.46 -9.63
CA ASN A 95 2.80 11.08 -8.83
C ASN A 95 2.95 10.52 -7.39
N CYS A 96 2.53 9.27 -7.16
CA CYS A 96 2.70 8.60 -5.87
C CYS A 96 4.00 7.78 -5.81
N ASP A 97 4.97 8.21 -5.00
CA ASP A 97 6.29 7.56 -4.85
C ASP A 97 6.24 6.10 -4.36
N ALA A 98 5.14 5.70 -3.72
CA ALA A 98 4.96 4.34 -3.24
C ALA A 98 4.59 3.36 -4.36
N VAL A 99 4.24 3.84 -5.55
CA VAL A 99 3.87 2.98 -6.68
C VAL A 99 5.13 2.29 -7.23
N SER A 100 5.13 0.96 -7.14
CA SER A 100 6.34 0.16 -7.38
C SER A 100 6.81 0.09 -8.83
N LYS A 101 5.91 0.31 -9.81
CA LYS A 101 6.14 0.38 -11.26
C LYS A 101 4.94 1.11 -11.87
N THR A 102 5.12 2.19 -12.62
CA THR A 102 4.01 2.83 -13.36
C THR A 102 3.68 1.98 -14.57
#